data_AF-A0A4R2MRB4-F1
#
_entry.id   AF-A0A4R2MRB4-F1
#
_cell.length_a   1.000
_cell.length_b   1.000
_cell.length_c   1.000
_cell.angle_alpha   90.00
_cell.angle_beta   90.00
_cell.angle_gamma   90.00
#
_symmetry.space_group_name_H-M   'P 1'
#
loop_
_entity.id
_entity.type
_entity.pdbx_description
1 polymer ?
#
loop_
_entity_poly.entity_id
_entity_poly.type
_entity_poly.pdbx_seq_one_letter_code
_entity_poly.pdbx_strand_id
1 'polypeptide(L)' 'MKRFFILAISFSVLSGCMTSRDPLVWFWNNGFKMSDKEREVYRTCRKEASKFYNGETQGELWAEFARNCRKEKGY' A
#
# COMPACT_ATOMS: atom_id res chain seq x y z
N MET A 1 -43.84 -9.88 -17.27
CA MET A 1 -43.31 -9.13 -16.09
C MET A 1 -41.97 -9.64 -15.58
N LYS A 2 -41.64 -10.95 -15.60
CA LYS A 2 -40.37 -11.50 -15.07
C LYS A 2 -39.08 -10.95 -15.72
N ARG A 3 -39.13 -10.63 -17.03
CA ARG A 3 -37.96 -10.13 -17.80
C ARG A 3 -37.55 -8.69 -17.45
N PHE A 4 -38.50 -7.85 -17.04
CA PHE A 4 -38.22 -6.46 -16.62
C PHE A 4 -37.49 -6.41 -15.29
N PHE A 5 -37.81 -7.30 -14.34
CA PHE A 5 -37.09 -7.40 -13.06
C PHE A 5 -35.62 -7.79 -13.25
N ILE A 6 -35.32 -8.68 -14.22
CA ILE A 6 -33.94 -9.10 -14.51
C ILE A 6 -33.14 -7.94 -15.13
N LEU A 7 -33.76 -7.14 -16.01
CA LEU A 7 -33.15 -5.94 -16.58
C LEU A 7 -32.92 -4.83 -15.54
N ALA A 8 -33.86 -4.65 -14.61
CA ALA A 8 -33.71 -3.67 -13.53
C ALA A 8 -32.57 -4.06 -12.57
N ILE A 9 -32.47 -5.34 -12.17
CA ILE A 9 -31.40 -5.81 -11.28
C ILE A 9 -30.03 -5.71 -11.97
N SER A 10 -29.93 -6.05 -13.26
CA SER A 10 -28.67 -5.93 -14.00
C SER A 10 -28.23 -4.48 -14.19
N PHE A 11 -29.17 -3.54 -14.38
CA PHE A 11 -28.84 -2.12 -14.42
C PHE A 11 -28.35 -1.61 -13.06
N SER A 12 -28.96 -2.04 -11.94
CA SER A 12 -28.53 -1.66 -10.58
C SER A 12 -27.13 -2.17 -10.22
N VAL A 13 -26.73 -3.35 -10.71
CA VAL A 13 -25.40 -3.93 -10.46
C VAL A 13 -24.32 -3.26 -11.33
N LEU A 14 -24.66 -2.85 -12.56
CA LEU A 14 -23.76 -2.13 -13.46
C LEU A 14 -23.70 -0.62 -13.18
N SER A 15 -24.75 -0.04 -12.61
CA SER A 15 -24.80 1.36 -12.14
C SER A 15 -24.31 1.50 -10.71
N GLY A 16 -23.64 0.49 -10.16
CA GLY A 16 -22.82 0.58 -8.96
C GLY A 16 -21.70 1.58 -9.23
N CYS A 17 -22.06 2.87 -9.24
CA CYS A 17 -21.16 3.98 -9.12
C CYS A 17 -20.43 3.70 -7.81
N MET A 18 -19.25 3.08 -7.91
CA MET A 18 -18.28 3.01 -6.83
C MET A 18 -17.87 4.45 -6.59
N THR A 19 -18.76 5.18 -5.92
CA THR A 19 -18.45 6.49 -5.39
C THR A 19 -17.22 6.28 -4.54
N SER A 20 -16.19 7.07 -4.82
CA SER A 20 -14.87 7.11 -4.21
C SER A 20 -14.86 7.33 -2.68
N ARG A 21 -15.97 7.06 -2.00
CA ARG A 21 -16.22 7.15 -0.56
C ARG A 21 -16.24 5.79 0.13
N ASP A 22 -16.19 4.68 -0.60
CA ASP A 22 -16.06 3.36 0.01
C ASP A 22 -14.66 3.26 0.68
N PRO A 23 -14.57 3.09 2.02
CA PRO A 23 -13.30 3.05 2.73
C PRO A 23 -12.37 1.95 2.22
N LEU A 24 -12.92 0.84 1.72
CA LEU A 24 -12.15 -0.22 1.07
C LEU A 24 -11.54 0.30 -0.23
N VAL A 25 -12.33 0.89 -1.12
CA VAL A 25 -11.81 1.45 -2.40
C VAL A 25 -10.78 2.56 -2.13
N TRP A 26 -10.96 3.37 -1.08
CA TRP A 26 -9.98 4.37 -0.67
C TRP A 26 -8.68 3.74 -0.15
N PHE A 27 -8.76 2.66 0.64
CA PHE A 27 -7.60 1.90 1.11
C PHE A 27 -6.84 1.24 -0.05
N TRP A 28 -7.54 0.65 -1.00
CA TRP A 28 -6.92 0.05 -2.20
C TRP A 28 -6.32 1.11 -3.13
N ASN A 29 -6.95 2.28 -3.27
CA ASN A 29 -6.47 3.34 -4.15
C ASN A 29 -5.36 4.21 -3.55
N ASN A 30 -5.34 4.43 -2.23
CA ASN A 30 -4.34 5.28 -1.57
C ASN A 30 -3.26 4.48 -0.83
N GLY A 31 -3.46 3.17 -0.66
CA GLY A 31 -2.56 2.29 0.07
C GLY A 31 -2.39 2.68 1.53
N PHE A 32 -1.51 1.95 2.23
CA PHE A 32 -1.03 2.36 3.54
C PHE A 32 -0.05 3.53 3.34
N LYS A 33 -0.56 4.76 3.44
CA LYS A 33 0.29 5.95 3.38
C LYS A 33 1.11 6.02 4.68
N MET A 34 2.41 5.74 4.58
CA MET A 34 3.33 5.94 5.69
C MET A 34 3.21 7.38 6.21
N SER A 35 3.16 7.51 7.54
CA SER A 35 3.30 8.81 8.21
C SER A 35 4.61 9.47 7.79
N ASP A 36 4.70 10.80 7.93
CA ASP A 36 5.93 11.51 7.54
C ASP A 36 7.14 11.04 8.35
N LYS A 37 6.93 10.72 9.63
CA LYS A 37 7.97 10.14 10.50
C LYS A 37 8.37 8.74 10.07
N GLU A 38 7.42 7.87 9.70
CA GLU A 38 7.74 6.56 9.12
C GLU A 38 8.55 6.71 7.83
N ARG A 39 8.16 7.64 6.96
CA ARG A 39 8.84 7.89 5.69
C ARG A 39 10.27 8.37 5.90
N GLU A 40 10.49 9.23 6.87
CA GLU A 40 11.82 9.70 7.27
C GLU A 40 12.68 8.56 7.78
N VAL A 41 12.16 7.76 8.72
CA VAL A 41 12.87 6.59 9.28
C VAL A 41 13.23 5.60 8.17
N TYR A 42 12.29 5.32 7.26
CA TYR A 42 12.55 4.46 6.11
C TYR A 42 13.67 5.00 5.21
N ARG A 43 13.66 6.29 4.87
CA ARG A 43 14.73 6.92 4.06
C ARG A 43 16.08 6.82 4.76
N THR A 44 16.13 7.09 6.06
CA THR A 44 17.35 7.01 6.86
C THR A 44 17.90 5.59 6.89
N CYS A 45 17.07 4.60 7.22
CA CYS A 45 17.48 3.20 7.27
C CYS A 45 17.92 2.66 5.90
N ARG A 46 17.28 3.10 4.79
CA ARG A 46 17.74 2.78 3.44
C ARG A 46 19.14 3.33 3.17
N LYS A 47 19.37 4.60 3.54
CA LYS A 47 20.65 5.27 3.35
C LYS A 47 21.76 4.61 4.18
N GLU A 48 21.45 4.17 5.39
CA GLU A 48 22.39 3.43 6.24
C GLU A 48 22.69 2.04 5.68
N ALA A 49 21.67 1.28 5.28
CA ALA A 49 21.87 -0.03 4.64
C ALA A 49 22.76 0.07 3.39
N SER A 50 22.58 1.12 2.59
CA SER A 50 23.38 1.38 1.39
C SER A 50 24.86 1.73 1.65
N LYS A 51 25.26 2.00 2.91
CA LYS A 51 26.67 2.15 3.28
C LYS A 51 27.40 0.82 3.41
N PHE A 52 26.65 -0.25 3.73
CA PHE A 52 27.20 -1.58 3.99
C PHE A 52 26.94 -2.56 2.84
N TYR A 53 25.78 -2.45 2.21
CA TYR A 53 25.31 -3.40 1.21
C TYR A 53 24.83 -2.69 -0.05
N ASN A 54 25.18 -3.22 -1.21
CA ASN A 54 24.58 -2.76 -2.47
C ASN A 54 23.19 -3.39 -2.62
N GLY A 55 22.15 -2.57 -2.75
CA GLY A 55 20.77 -3.05 -2.87
C GLY A 55 20.49 -3.89 -4.14
N GLU A 56 21.32 -3.76 -5.19
CA GLU A 56 21.16 -4.50 -6.44
C GLU A 56 21.80 -5.89 -6.38
N THR A 57 22.99 -6.01 -5.78
CA THR A 57 23.73 -7.28 -5.72
C THR A 57 23.59 -8.01 -4.38
N GLN A 58 23.26 -7.29 -3.31
CA GLN A 58 23.12 -7.77 -1.93
C GLN A 58 21.77 -7.35 -1.35
N GLY A 59 20.72 -7.41 -2.17
CA GLY A 59 19.38 -6.92 -1.82
C GLY A 59 18.81 -7.52 -0.54
N GLU A 60 19.07 -8.81 -0.26
CA GLU A 60 18.59 -9.48 0.96
C GLU A 60 19.21 -8.89 2.23
N LEU A 61 20.54 -8.76 2.27
CA LEU A 61 21.28 -8.18 3.40
C LEU A 61 20.94 -6.70 3.59
N TRP A 62 20.84 -5.96 2.47
CA TRP A 62 20.40 -4.57 2.48
C TRP A 62 19.00 -4.44 3.09
N ALA A 63 18.06 -5.30 2.67
CA ALA A 63 16.69 -5.27 3.14
C ALA A 63 16.58 -5.71 4.60
N GLU A 64 17.36 -6.70 5.03
CA GLU A 64 17.44 -7.13 6.42
C GLU A 64 17.94 -6.03 7.34
N PHE A 65 19.05 -5.39 6.98
CA PHE A 65 19.58 -4.24 7.71
C PHE A 65 18.54 -3.12 7.81
N ALA A 66 17.93 -2.74 6.69
CA ALA A 66 16.93 -1.67 6.66
C ALA A 66 15.70 -2.00 7.52
N ARG A 67 15.26 -3.27 7.56
CA ARG A 67 14.16 -3.72 8.42
C ARG A 67 14.53 -3.65 9.91
N ASN A 68 15.72 -4.10 10.28
CA ASN A 68 16.17 -4.09 11.67
C ASN A 68 16.35 -2.65 12.18
N CYS A 69 16.95 -1.77 11.38
CA CYS A 69 17.04 -0.34 11.69
C CYS A 69 15.68 0.31 11.93
N ARG A 70 14.65 -0.05 11.17
CA ARG A 70 13.29 0.45 11.38
C ARG A 70 12.71 -0.04 12.71
N LYS A 71 12.85 -1.33 13.00
CA LYS A 71 12.38 -1.93 14.26
C LYS A 71 13.02 -1.27 15.47
N GLU A 72 14.32 -1.02 15.44
CA GLU A 72 15.04 -0.30 16.51
C GLU A 72 14.53 1.12 16.73
N LYS A 73 14.03 1.77 15.66
CA LYS A 73 13.42 3.10 15.71
C LYS A 73 11.91 3.07 16.01
N GLY A 74 11.32 1.89 16.22
CA GLY A 74 9.91 1.69 16.56
C GLY A 74 8.95 1.67 15.38
N TYR A 75 9.44 1.29 14.18
CA TYR A 75 8.70 1.31 12.90
C TYR A 75 8.86 0.04 12.06
#